data_AF-A0A0N9V5Z5-F1
#
_entry.id   AF-A0A0N9V5Z5-F1
#
_cell.length_a   1.000
_cell.length_b   1.000
_cell.length_c   1.000
_cell.angle_alpha   90.00
_cell.angle_beta   90.00
_cell.angle_gamma   90.00
#
_symmetry.space_group_name_H-M   'P 1'
#
loop_
_entity.id
_entity.type
_entity.pdbx_description
1 polymer ?
#
loop_
_entity_poly.entity_id
_entity_poly.type
_entity_poly.pdbx_seq_one_letter_code
_entity_poly.pdbx_strand_id
1 'polypeptide(L)' 'MAAYVQQLQDRGILAATDPMLIAIHLKGLLEAGYVEPLLWGAKTKGKMAASVADAVDVFLRAYSVQ' A
#
# COMPACT_ATOMS: atom_id res chain seq x y z
N MET A 1 1.02 11.45 -1.94
CA MET A 1 0.97 10.05 -2.43
C MET A 1 0.42 9.93 -3.84
N ALA A 2 -0.70 10.58 -4.21
CA ALA A 2 -1.23 10.49 -5.57
C ALA A 2 -0.24 10.91 -6.67
N ALA A 3 0.54 11.99 -6.49
CA ALA A 3 1.57 12.39 -7.47
C ALA A 3 2.64 11.30 -7.68
N TYR A 4 3.00 10.56 -6.63
CA TYR A 4 3.93 9.43 -6.73
C TYR A 4 3.30 8.26 -7.50
N VAL A 5 2.03 7.96 -7.23
CA VAL A 5 1.29 6.96 -8.00
C VAL A 5 1.19 7.34 -9.47
N GLN A 6 0.84 8.61 -9.77
CA GLN A 6 0.78 9.12 -11.14
C GLN A 6 2.12 8.92 -11.84
N GLN A 7 3.24 9.27 -11.19
CA GLN A 7 4.58 9.03 -11.75
C GLN A 7 4.85 7.55 -12.07
N LEU A 8 4.35 6.61 -11.25
CA LEU A 8 4.49 5.17 -11.52
C LEU A 8 3.57 4.70 -12.66
N GLN A 9 2.39 5.29 -12.79
CA GLN A 9 1.48 5.04 -13.91
C GLN A 9 2.04 5.58 -15.23
N ASP A 10 2.60 6.78 -15.22
CA ASP A 10 3.26 7.40 -16.39
C ASP A 10 4.44 6.56 -16.88
N ARG A 11 5.06 5.79 -15.99
CA ARG A 11 6.16 4.85 -16.29
C ARG A 11 5.66 3.44 -16.69
N GLY A 12 4.35 3.21 -16.71
CA GLY A 12 3.76 1.90 -17.01
C GLY A 12 4.01 0.84 -15.93
N ILE A 13 4.37 1.24 -14.71
CA ILE A 13 4.59 0.31 -13.59
C ILE A 13 3.26 -0.06 -12.94
N LEU A 14 2.36 0.92 -12.80
CA LEU A 14 1.02 0.73 -12.26
C LEU A 14 -0.04 0.99 -13.33
N ALA A 15 -1.17 0.30 -13.23
CA ALA A 15 -2.32 0.45 -14.11
C ALA A 15 -2.85 1.89 -14.08
N ALA A 16 -3.24 2.43 -15.24
CA ALA A 16 -3.76 3.79 -15.40
C ALA A 16 -5.23 3.92 -14.93
N THR A 17 -5.45 3.88 -13.62
CA THR A 17 -6.73 4.19 -12.95
C THR A 17 -6.57 5.44 -12.07
N ASP A 18 -7.58 5.81 -11.29
CA ASP A 18 -7.51 7.01 -10.43
C ASP A 18 -6.31 6.93 -9.44
N PRO A 19 -5.29 7.80 -9.57
CA PRO A 19 -4.09 7.77 -8.72
C PRO A 19 -4.40 8.07 -7.25
N MET A 20 -5.48 8.80 -6.96
CA MET A 20 -5.89 9.07 -5.59
C MET A 20 -6.45 7.82 -4.92
N LEU A 21 -7.28 7.08 -5.65
CA LEU A 21 -7.86 5.82 -5.17
C LEU A 21 -6.76 4.80 -4.86
N ILE A 22 -5.82 4.60 -5.79
CA ILE A 22 -4.66 3.73 -5.59
C ILE A 22 -3.84 4.17 -4.36
N ALA A 23 -3.60 5.48 -4.20
CA ALA A 23 -2.84 6.01 -3.07
C ALA A 23 -3.52 5.72 -1.72
N ILE A 24 -4.85 5.85 -1.64
CA ILE A 24 -5.62 5.53 -0.43
C ILE A 24 -5.50 4.04 -0.11
N HIS A 25 -5.58 3.17 -1.12
CA HIS A 25 -5.42 1.73 -0.91
C HIS A 25 -4.02 1.36 -0.41
N LEU A 26 -2.97 1.95 -0.99
CA LEU A 26 -1.60 1.75 -0.49
C LEU A 26 -1.47 2.17 0.97
N LYS A 27 -2.02 3.33 1.34
CA LYS A 27 -2.02 3.81 2.72
C LYS A 27 -2.72 2.81 3.65
N GLY A 28 -3.93 2.38 3.31
CA GLY A 28 -4.70 1.44 4.13
C GLY A 28 -3.97 0.12 4.35
N LEU A 29 -3.35 -0.43 3.29
CA LEU A 29 -2.54 -1.65 3.40
C LEU A 29 -1.33 -1.49 4.35
N LEU A 30 -0.64 -0.36 4.29
CA LEU A 30 0.51 -0.07 5.17
C LEU A 30 0.09 0.08 6.64
N GLU A 31 -1.11 0.60 6.89
CA GLU A 31 -1.63 0.84 8.25
C GLU A 31 -2.22 -0.43 8.88
N ALA A 32 -2.93 -1.25 8.10
CA ALA A 32 -3.67 -2.42 8.59
C ALA A 32 -2.81 -3.46 9.32
N GLY A 33 -1.58 -3.68 8.85
CA GLY A 33 -0.71 -4.72 9.39
C GLY A 33 0.03 -4.34 10.68
N TYR A 34 0.14 -3.05 10.99
CA TYR A 34 1.02 -2.56 12.06
C TYR A 34 0.43 -1.40 12.87
N VAL A 35 -0.10 -0.35 12.22
CA VAL A 35 -0.61 0.84 12.91
C VAL A 35 -1.97 0.56 13.55
N GLU A 36 -2.90 -0.05 12.81
CA GLU A 36 -4.26 -0.29 13.30
C GLU A 36 -4.31 -1.09 14.61
N PRO A 37 -3.55 -2.20 14.81
CA PRO A 37 -3.53 -2.90 16.10
C PRO A 37 -3.12 -2.01 17.28
N LEU A 38 -2.16 -1.10 17.06
CA LEU A 38 -1.63 -0.23 18.11
C LEU A 38 -2.66 0.81 18.56
N LEU A 39 -3.55 1.27 17.67
CA LEU A 39 -4.62 2.21 18.00
C LEU A 39 -5.58 1.65 19.06
N TRP A 40 -5.71 0.33 19.13
CA TRP A 40 -6.59 -0.37 20.07
C TRP A 40 -5.84 -0.99 21.25
N GLY A 41 -4.56 -0.64 21.44
CA GLY A 41 -3.71 -1.22 22.49
C GLY A 41 -3.40 -2.71 22.28
N ALA A 42 -3.61 -3.24 21.07
CA ALA A 42 -3.30 -4.62 20.74
C ALA A 42 -1.82 -4.77 20.35
N LYS A 43 -1.32 -6.01 20.39
CA LYS A 43 0.02 -6.34 19.90
C LYS A 43 0.01 -6.43 18.37
N THR A 44 1.08 -5.99 17.73
CA THR A 44 1.30 -6.22 16.30
C THR A 44 1.59 -7.70 16.03
N LYS A 45 1.17 -8.21 14.87
CA LYS A 45 1.40 -9.62 14.48
C LYS A 45 2.87 -9.92 14.14
N GLY A 46 3.68 -8.89 13.95
CA GLY A 46 5.09 -9.02 13.58
C GLY A 46 5.85 -7.71 13.65
N LYS A 47 7.04 -7.70 13.03
CA LYS A 47 7.88 -6.50 12.87
C LYS A 47 7.31 -5.61 11.77
N MET A 48 7.43 -4.31 11.94
CA MET A 48 6.98 -3.29 10.97
C MET A 48 7.46 -3.59 9.54
N ALA A 49 8.74 -3.96 9.38
CA ALA A 49 9.31 -4.24 8.07
C ALA A 49 8.62 -5.40 7.33
N ALA A 50 8.17 -6.44 8.05
CA ALA A 50 7.44 -7.55 7.45
C ALA A 50 6.03 -7.10 7.01
N SER A 51 5.33 -6.34 7.86
CA SER A 51 4.02 -5.78 7.52
C SER A 51 4.06 -4.87 6.29
N VAL A 52 5.12 -4.07 6.15
CA VAL A 52 5.33 -3.23 4.95
C VAL A 52 5.56 -4.08 3.70
N ALA A 53 6.36 -5.15 3.80
CA ALA A 53 6.60 -6.04 2.67
C ALA A 53 5.30 -6.72 2.19
N ASP A 54 4.50 -7.24 3.12
CA ASP A 54 3.20 -7.87 2.81
C ASP A 54 2.22 -6.88 2.16
N ALA A 55 2.15 -5.65 2.69
CA ALA A 55 1.31 -4.59 2.14
C ALA A 55 1.71 -4.24 0.70
N VAL A 56 3.01 -4.14 0.41
CA VAL A 56 3.52 -3.85 -0.93
C VAL A 56 3.26 -5.02 -1.89
N ASP A 57 3.42 -6.28 -1.46
CA ASP A 57 3.12 -7.45 -2.30
C ASP A 57 1.64 -7.46 -2.72
N VAL A 58 0.72 -7.29 -1.77
CA VAL A 58 -0.72 -7.23 -2.06
C VAL A 58 -1.05 -6.04 -2.97
N PHE A 59 -0.45 -4.88 -2.71
CA PHE A 59 -0.63 -3.69 -3.54
C PHE A 59 -0.19 -3.92 -4.98
N LEU A 60 1.01 -4.48 -5.18
CA LEU A 60 1.54 -4.72 -6.52
C LEU A 60 0.70 -5.75 -7.27
N ARG A 61 0.27 -6.86 -6.62
CA ARG A 61 -0.64 -7.83 -7.26
C ARG A 61 -1.95 -7.20 -7.74
N ALA A 62 -2.43 -6.15 -7.07
CA ALA A 62 -3.67 -5.48 -7.43
C ALA A 62 -3.50 -4.43 -8.54
N TYR A 63 -2.35 -3.72 -8.58
CA TYR A 63 -2.19 -2.53 -9.42
C TYR A 63 -1.05 -2.58 -10.43
N SER A 64 -0.11 -3.54 -10.36
CA SER A 64 0.98 -3.60 -11.33
C SER A 64 0.46 -3.97 -12.72
N VAL A 65 1.02 -3.35 -13.75
CA VAL A 65 0.80 -3.78 -15.13
C VAL A 65 1.61 -5.07 -15.35
N GLN A 66 1.00 -6.11 -15.93
CA GLN A 66 1.70 -7.35 -16.30
C GLN A 66 2.59 -7.16 -17.53
#